data_AF-A0A3C1NYW5-F1
#
_entry.id   AF-A0A3C1NYW5-F1
#
_cell.length_a   1.000
_cell.length_b   1.000
_cell.length_c   1.000
_cell.angle_alpha   90.00
_cell.angle_beta   90.00
_cell.angle_gamma   90.00
#
_symmetry.space_group_name_H-M   'P 1'
#
loop_
_entity.id
_entity.type
_entity.pdbx_description
1 polymer ?
#
loop_
_entity_poly.entity_id
_entity_poly.type
_entity_poly.pdbx_seq_one_letter_code
_entity_poly.pdbx_strand_id
1 'polypeptide(L)' 'MPLVVTYAFLYLPIAVLVVMSFNASKTPFTWTGFSTRWYGELFSNELIREGFINTMIVAVGAT' A
#
# COMPACT_ATOMS: atom_id res chain seq x y z
N MET A 1 19.41 5.90 21.21
CA MET A 1 19.87 6.61 20.00
C MET A 1 20.00 5.71 18.76
N PRO A 2 20.66 4.52 18.76
CA PRO A 2 20.75 3.69 17.55
C PRO A 2 19.40 3.10 17.09
N LEU A 3 18.56 2.63 18.02
CA LEU A 3 17.24 2.05 17.71
C LEU A 3 16.31 3.02 16.97
N VAL A 4 16.29 4.30 17.34
CA VAL A 4 15.44 5.31 16.70
C VAL A 4 15.84 5.51 15.24
N VAL A 5 17.14 5.55 14.95
CA VAL A 5 17.66 5.67 13.58
C VAL A 5 17.35 4.40 12.79
N THR A 6 17.49 3.22 13.39
CA THR A 6 17.12 1.95 12.75
C THR A 6 15.64 1.93 12.37
N TYR A 7 14.75 2.27 13.30
CA TYR A 7 13.32 2.32 13.01
C TYR A 7 12.98 3.40 11.98
N ALA A 8 13.55 4.60 12.09
CA ALA A 8 13.35 5.66 11.11
C ALA A 8 13.76 5.19 9.71
N PHE A 9 14.92 4.54 9.56
CA PHE A 9 15.38 4.01 8.28
C PHE A 9 14.43 2.94 7.70
N LEU A 10 13.91 2.05 8.55
CA LEU A 10 12.97 1.00 8.11
C LEU A 10 11.59 1.55 7.72
N TYR A 11 11.07 2.51 8.48
CA TYR A 11 9.71 3.03 8.29
C TYR A 11 9.64 4.20 7.31
N LEU A 12 10.72 4.95 7.08
CA LEU A 12 10.73 6.07 6.13
C LEU A 12 10.34 5.65 4.69
N PRO A 13 10.87 4.58 4.08
CA PRO A 13 10.42 4.17 2.75
C PRO A 13 8.95 3.73 2.74
N ILE A 14 8.48 3.09 3.81
CA ILE A 14 7.07 2.70 3.95
C ILE A 14 6.20 3.97 4.04
N ALA A 15 6.62 4.96 4.81
CA ALA A 15 5.92 6.24 4.93
C ALA A 15 5.85 6.98 3.59
N VAL A 16 6.94 6.96 2.80
CA VAL A 16 6.94 7.49 1.43
C VAL A 16 5.91 6.77 0.57
N LEU A 17 5.86 5.44 0.60
CA LEU A 17 4.85 4.67 -0.14
C LEU A 17 3.42 5.01 0.31
N VAL A 18 3.19 5.18 1.61
CA VAL A 18 1.88 5.59 2.16
C VAL A 18 1.50 6.98 1.65
N VAL A 19 2.39 7.97 1.74
CA VAL A 19 2.14 9.33 1.22
C VAL A 19 1.85 9.27 -0.27
N MET A 20 2.65 8.52 -1.03
CA MET A 20 2.49 8.36 -2.48
C MET A 20 1.20 7.60 -2.86
N SER A 21 0.65 6.75 -2.00
CA SER A 21 -0.63 6.06 -2.26
C SER A 21 -1.82 7.03 -2.32
N PHE A 22 -1.69 8.20 -1.70
CA PHE A 22 -2.66 9.29 -1.80
C PHE A 22 -2.44 10.18 -3.02
N ASN A 23 -1.49 9.88 -3.91
CA ASN A 23 -1.26 10.68 -5.09
C ASN A 23 -2.37 10.45 -6.14
N ALA A 24 -3.00 11.52 -6.60
CA ALA A 24 -3.99 11.47 -7.67
C ALA A 24 -3.41 10.97 -9.01
N SER A 25 -2.10 11.16 -9.23
CA SER A 25 -1.39 10.73 -10.43
C SER A 25 -1.33 9.20 -10.56
N LYS A 26 -1.35 8.71 -11.81
CA LYS A 26 -1.03 7.31 -12.11
C LYS A 26 0.47 7.03 -12.02
N THR A 27 1.29 8.07 -12.00
CA THR A 27 2.75 7.97 -12.00
C THR A 27 3.30 8.29 -10.60
N PRO A 28 4.09 7.39 -9.98
CA PRO A 28 4.60 7.55 -8.61
C PRO A 28 5.57 8.73 -8.41
N PHE A 29 6.03 9.38 -9.47
CA PHE A 29 7.05 10.45 -9.36
C PHE A 29 6.50 11.84 -9.65
N THR A 30 5.20 11.96 -9.96
CA THR A 30 4.55 13.25 -10.22
C THR A 30 3.43 13.48 -9.22
N TRP A 31 3.65 14.34 -8.23
CA TRP A 31 2.60 14.70 -7.26
C TRP A 31 1.62 15.68 -7.89
N THR A 32 0.40 15.21 -8.20
CA THR A 32 -0.65 16.07 -8.80
C THR A 32 -1.78 16.42 -7.84
N GLY A 33 -1.77 15.88 -6.62
CA GLY A 33 -2.73 16.19 -5.57
C GLY A 33 -3.05 15.00 -4.67
N PHE A 34 -3.82 15.25 -3.62
CA PHE A 34 -4.31 14.22 -2.71
C PHE A 34 -5.59 13.55 -3.26
N SER A 35 -5.64 12.21 -3.26
CA SER A 35 -6.78 11.43 -3.73
C SER A 35 -6.83 10.07 -3.03
N THR A 36 -8.05 9.62 -2.72
CA THR A 36 -8.33 8.26 -2.22
C THR A 36 -8.97 7.36 -3.28
N ARG A 37 -9.06 7.84 -4.53
CA ARG A 37 -9.75 7.16 -5.65
C ARG A 37 -9.24 5.74 -5.87
N TRP A 38 -7.93 5.54 -5.73
CA TRP A 38 -7.27 4.24 -5.95
C TRP A 38 -7.73 3.16 -4.99
N TYR A 39 -8.06 3.51 -3.74
CA TYR A 39 -8.61 2.55 -2.80
C TYR A 39 -9.98 2.05 -3.26
N GLY A 40 -10.85 2.96 -3.74
CA GLY A 40 -12.15 2.58 -4.31
C GLY A 40 -12.00 1.71 -5.56
N GLU A 41 -11.08 2.07 -6.46
CA GLU A 41 -10.79 1.30 -7.67
C GLU A 41 -10.26 -0.10 -7.33
N LEU A 42 -9.40 -0.22 -6.31
CA LEU A 42 -8.88 -1.49 -5.79
C LEU A 42 -10.00 -2.40 -5.26
N PHE A 43 -10.92 -1.86 -4.46
CA PHE A 43 -12.05 -2.62 -3.93
C PHE A 43 -13.05 -3.03 -5.02
N SER A 44 -13.20 -2.23 -6.07
CA SER A 44 -14.06 -2.55 -7.21
C SER A 44 -13.46 -3.57 -8.19
N ASN A 45 -12.15 -3.84 -8.08
CA ASN A 45 -11.46 -4.76 -8.95
C ASN A 45 -11.63 -6.21 -8.47
N GLU A 46 -12.50 -6.94 -9.17
CA GLU A 46 -12.85 -8.33 -8.84
C GLU A 46 -11.64 -9.26 -8.85
N LEU A 47 -10.75 -9.14 -9.84
CA LEU A 47 -9.54 -9.95 -9.94
C LEU A 47 -8.62 -9.76 -8.72
N ILE A 48 -8.42 -8.52 -8.29
CA ILE A 48 -7.60 -8.22 -7.11
C ILE A 48 -8.29 -8.74 -5.84
N ARG A 49 -9.60 -8.57 -5.72
CA ARG A 49 -10.37 -9.02 -4.55
C ARG A 49 -10.32 -10.54 -4.42
N GLU A 50 -10.51 -11.26 -5.51
CA GLU A 50 -10.40 -12.73 -5.54
C GLU A 50 -9.00 -13.18 -5.18
N GLY A 51 -7.97 -12.56 -5.76
CA GLY A 51 -6.57 -12.83 -5.42
C GLY A 51 -6.29 -12.65 -3.92
N PHE A 52 -6.78 -11.55 -3.33
CA PHE A 52 -6.64 -11.27 -1.91
C PHE A 52 -7.37 -12.30 -1.02
N ILE A 53 -8.59 -12.69 -1.38
CA ILE A 53 -9.34 -13.71 -0.64
C ILE A 53 -8.62 -15.05 -0.72
N ASN A 54 -8.13 -15.43 -1.91
CA ASN A 54 -7.40 -16.68 -2.11
C ASN A 54 -6.14 -16.73 -1.25
N THR A 55 -5.35 -15.65 -1.20
CA THR A 55 -4.16 -15.62 -0.34
C THR A 55 -4.52 -15.67 1.13
N MET A 56 -5.62 -15.04 1.55
CA MET A 56 -6.09 -15.11 2.93
C MET A 56 -6.51 -16.53 3.32
N ILE A 57 -7.24 -17.23 2.46
CA ILE A 57 -7.64 -18.64 2.66
C ILE A 57 -6.39 -19.52 2.81
N VAL A 58 -5.41 -19.35 1.90
CA VAL A 58 -4.15 -20.11 1.97
C VAL A 58 -3.38 -19.80 3.25
N ALA A 59 -3.27 -18.53 3.64
CA ALA A 59 -2.54 -18.14 4.85
C ALA A 59 -3.14 -18.75 6.12
N VAL A 60 -4.47 -18.74 6.25
CA VAL A 60 -5.18 -19.33 7.39
C VAL A 60 -5.13 -20.86 7.34
N GLY A 61 -5.23 -21.47 6.16
CA GLY A 61 -5.19 -22.92 6.01
C GLY A 61 -3.79 -23.54 6.11
N ALA A 62 -2.73 -22.75 5.90
CA ALA A 62 -1.33 -23.18 5.98
C ALA A 62 -0.67 -22.90 7.35
N THR A 63 -1.43 -22.34 8.30
CA THR A 63 -1.02 -22.16 9.70
C THR A 63 -1.46 -23.38 10.51
#